data_AF-A0A4R2KNN3-F1
#
_entry.id   AF-A0A4R2KNN3-F1
#
_cell.length_a   1.000
_cell.length_b   1.000
_cell.length_c   1.000
_cell.angle_alpha   90.00
_cell.angle_beta   90.00
_cell.angle_gamma   90.00
#
_symmetry.space_group_name_H-M   'P 1'
#
loop_
_entity.id
_entity.type
_entity.pdbx_description
1 polymer ?
#
loop_
_entity_poly.entity_id
_entity_poly.type
_entity_poly.pdbx_seq_one_letter_code
_entity_poly.pdbx_strand_id
1 'polypeptide(L)'
;MSRSATIALAAALAIGAAPAALAQSQLARDVLPELRRAGVSASCIGTLSQHDFAVLKSVMDHPERSPGNKLQQMKFLAERSCGETRSFLFDMFR
;
A
#
# COMPACT_ATOMS: atom_id res chain seq x y z
N MET A 1 -4.05 -24.43 52.36
CA MET A 1 -4.99 -24.40 51.22
C MET A 1 -4.60 -23.24 50.33
N SER A 2 -4.46 -23.51 49.02
CA SER A 2 -4.46 -22.53 47.90
C SER A 2 -3.31 -21.51 47.88
N ARG A 3 -2.15 -21.75 47.22
CA ARG A 3 -1.91 -21.82 45.76
C ARG A 3 -2.83 -20.89 44.96
N SER A 4 -2.23 -19.91 44.29
CA SER A 4 -2.66 -19.23 43.04
C SER A 4 -2.54 -17.71 43.13
N ALA A 5 -1.34 -17.18 42.90
CA ALA A 5 -1.17 -15.80 42.46
C ALA A 5 0.03 -15.64 41.50
N THR A 6 0.50 -16.74 40.92
CA THR A 6 1.26 -16.72 39.67
C THR A 6 0.24 -16.79 38.54
N ILE A 7 0.47 -16.07 37.44
CA ILE A 7 -0.36 -15.97 36.22
C ILE A 7 -1.32 -14.77 36.22
N ALA A 8 -0.79 -13.56 36.12
CA ALA A 8 -1.53 -12.43 35.55
C ALA A 8 -0.60 -11.41 34.85
N LEU A 9 0.54 -11.88 34.31
CA LEU A 9 1.50 -11.02 33.60
C LEU A 9 1.82 -11.52 32.19
N ALA A 10 0.87 -12.21 31.53
CA ALA A 10 1.07 -12.80 30.21
C ALA A 10 0.01 -12.40 29.17
N ALA A 11 -0.84 -11.41 29.45
CA ALA A 11 -1.96 -11.04 28.57
C ALA A 11 -1.82 -9.67 27.87
N ALA A 12 -0.71 -8.96 28.04
CA ALA A 12 -0.52 -7.63 27.43
C ALA A 12 0.28 -7.63 26.10
N LEU A 13 0.61 -8.79 25.54
CA LEU A 13 1.44 -8.91 24.32
C LEU A 13 0.66 -9.18 23.02
N ALA A 14 -0.68 -9.14 23.03
CA ALA A 14 -1.48 -9.69 21.92
C ALA A 14 -2.33 -8.68 21.11
N ILE A 15 -2.25 -7.36 21.34
CA ILE A 15 -3.08 -6.40 20.58
C ILE A 15 -2.25 -5.16 20.24
N GLY A 16 -1.41 -5.31 19.24
CA GLY A 16 -0.57 -4.22 18.77
C GLY A 16 0.31 -4.61 17.60
N ALA A 17 -0.12 -5.54 16.75
CA ALA A 17 0.37 -5.61 15.38
C ALA A 17 -0.14 -4.38 14.61
N ALA A 18 0.32 -3.20 15.02
CA ALA A 18 0.35 -2.06 14.12
C ALA A 18 1.21 -2.51 12.94
N PRO A 19 0.70 -2.49 11.70
CA PRO A 19 1.54 -2.80 10.55
C PRO A 19 2.72 -1.85 10.65
N ALA A 20 3.92 -2.45 10.70
CA ALA A 20 5.20 -1.76 10.84
C ALA A 20 5.09 -0.43 10.11
N ALA A 21 5.03 0.66 10.90
CA ALA A 21 4.89 1.99 10.38
C ALA A 21 5.98 2.15 9.34
N LEU A 22 5.56 2.11 8.08
CA LEU A 22 6.39 2.29 6.91
C LEU A 22 7.31 3.44 7.27
N ALA A 23 8.60 3.16 7.39
CA ALA A 23 9.61 4.18 7.26
C ALA A 23 9.44 4.69 5.82
N GLN A 24 8.46 5.60 5.64
CA GLN A 24 8.03 6.14 4.38
C GLN A 24 9.22 6.91 3.86
N SER A 25 9.97 6.29 2.96
CA SER A 25 10.99 6.99 2.19
C SER A 25 10.34 8.23 1.58
N GLN A 26 11.08 9.31 1.42
CA GLN A 26 10.57 10.56 0.82
C GLN A 26 9.78 10.29 -0.49
N LEU A 27 10.21 9.26 -1.22
CA LEU A 27 9.53 8.68 -2.38
C LEU A 27 8.05 8.33 -2.13
N ALA A 28 7.77 7.59 -1.05
CA ALA A 28 6.41 7.18 -0.71
C ALA A 28 5.54 8.41 -0.41
N ARG A 29 6.09 9.42 0.28
CA ARG A 29 5.34 10.65 0.61
C ARG A 29 4.87 11.42 -0.62
N ASP A 30 5.69 11.47 -1.66
CA ASP A 30 5.35 12.15 -2.92
C ASP A 30 4.28 11.39 -3.70
N VAL A 31 4.32 10.05 -3.68
CA VAL A 31 3.47 9.17 -4.50
C VAL A 31 2.13 8.86 -3.84
N LEU A 32 2.07 8.85 -2.50
CA LEU A 32 0.86 8.53 -1.73
C LEU A 32 -0.37 9.39 -2.05
N PRO A 33 -0.27 10.73 -2.19
CA PRO A 33 -1.42 11.56 -2.56
C PRO A 33 -2.02 11.15 -3.91
N GLU A 34 -1.16 10.85 -4.88
CA GLU A 34 -1.58 10.45 -6.23
C GLU A 34 -2.20 9.04 -6.24
N LEU A 35 -1.66 8.09 -5.48
CA LEU A 35 -2.28 6.76 -5.32
C LEU A 35 -3.67 6.84 -4.68
N ARG A 36 -3.85 7.70 -3.67
CA ARG A 36 -5.16 7.94 -3.06
C ARG A 36 -6.14 8.60 -4.04
N ARG A 37 -5.68 9.57 -4.84
CA ARG A 37 -6.47 10.18 -5.92
C ARG A 37 -6.87 9.18 -6.99
N ALA A 38 -5.98 8.23 -7.29
CA ALA A 38 -6.25 7.16 -8.23
C ALA A 38 -7.22 6.08 -7.68
N GLY A 39 -7.54 6.14 -6.37
CA GLY A 39 -8.50 5.24 -5.72
C GLY A 39 -7.90 3.91 -5.26
N VAL A 40 -6.58 3.81 -5.08
CA VAL A 40 -5.93 2.61 -4.57
C VAL A 40 -6.26 2.42 -3.08
N SER A 41 -6.58 1.18 -2.70
CA SER A 41 -6.95 0.83 -1.33
C SER A 41 -5.78 1.07 -0.35
N ALA A 42 -6.10 1.50 0.88
CA ALA A 42 -5.07 1.70 1.91
C ALA A 42 -4.36 0.39 2.28
N SER A 43 -5.05 -0.75 2.16
CA SER A 43 -4.49 -2.09 2.28
C SER A 43 -3.42 -2.35 1.23
N CYS A 44 -3.72 -2.09 -0.05
CA CYS A 44 -2.75 -2.26 -1.14
C CYS A 44 -1.54 -1.33 -0.95
N ILE A 45 -1.77 -0.05 -0.66
CA ILE A 45 -0.70 0.92 -0.39
C ILE A 45 0.23 0.43 0.74
N GLY A 46 -0.32 -0.21 1.78
CA GLY A 46 0.45 -0.77 2.89
C GLY A 46 1.34 -1.96 2.52
N THR A 47 1.06 -2.64 1.41
CA THR A 47 1.86 -3.77 0.90
C THR A 47 2.95 -3.38 -0.09
N LEU A 48 2.92 -2.14 -0.59
CA LEU A 48 3.91 -1.66 -1.56
C LEU A 48 5.31 -1.57 -0.96
N SER A 49 6.29 -2.10 -1.69
CA SER A 49 7.70 -2.02 -1.35
C SER A 49 8.31 -0.68 -1.78
N GLN A 50 9.52 -0.37 -1.30
CA GLN A 50 10.27 0.80 -1.76
C GLN A 50 10.54 0.78 -3.28
N HIS A 51 10.72 -0.41 -3.86
CA HIS A 51 10.89 -0.57 -5.30
C HIS A 51 9.61 -0.17 -6.06
N ASP A 52 8.44 -0.58 -5.56
CA ASP A 52 7.15 -0.20 -6.17
C ASP A 52 6.95 1.31 -6.15
N PHE A 53 7.26 1.97 -5.03
CA PHE A 53 7.21 3.43 -4.96
C PHE A 53 8.16 4.11 -5.97
N ALA A 54 9.32 3.51 -6.27
CA ALA A 54 10.26 4.05 -7.26
C ALA A 54 9.72 3.91 -8.69
N VAL A 55 9.13 2.77 -9.01
CA VAL A 55 8.45 2.56 -10.29
C VAL A 55 7.30 3.55 -10.45
N LEU A 56 6.46 3.71 -9.43
CA LEU A 56 5.33 4.65 -9.45
C LEU A 56 5.79 6.11 -9.59
N LYS A 57 6.88 6.50 -8.92
CA LYS A 57 7.47 7.83 -9.07
C LYS A 57 7.96 8.08 -10.50
N SER A 58 8.57 7.10 -11.15
CA SER A 58 9.00 7.24 -12.56
C SER A 58 7.83 7.46 -13.53
N VAL A 59 6.65 6.89 -13.23
CA VAL A 59 5.43 7.14 -14.00
C VAL A 59 4.89 8.55 -13.75
N MET A 60 4.88 8.97 -12.48
CA MET A 60 4.44 10.31 -12.07
C MET A 60 5.30 11.40 -12.75
N ASP A 61 6.61 11.22 -12.77
CA ASP A 61 7.59 12.17 -13.31
C ASP A 61 7.71 12.12 -14.85
N HIS A 62 6.99 11.23 -15.52
CA HIS A 62 7.08 11.06 -16.98
C HIS A 62 6.60 12.32 -17.73
N PRO A 63 7.45 13.03 -18.48
CA PRO A 63 7.11 14.36 -19.01
C PRO A 63 6.03 14.35 -20.10
N GLU A 64 5.92 13.27 -20.86
CA GLU A 64 5.04 13.19 -22.04
C GLU A 64 3.64 12.60 -21.78
N ARG A 65 3.31 12.23 -20.54
CA ARG A 65 1.99 11.61 -20.22
C ARG A 65 1.01 12.63 -19.65
N SER A 66 -0.24 12.57 -20.11
CA SER A 66 -1.32 13.35 -19.51
C SER A 66 -1.56 12.94 -18.04
N PRO A 67 -2.00 13.87 -17.17
CA PRO A 67 -2.23 13.56 -15.75
C PRO A 67 -3.19 12.39 -15.51
N GLY A 68 -4.25 12.30 -16.33
CA GLY A 68 -5.21 11.18 -16.25
C GLY A 68 -4.57 9.83 -16.57
N ASN A 69 -3.73 9.75 -17.61
CA ASN A 69 -3.03 8.52 -17.96
C ASN A 69 -2.01 8.12 -16.90
N LYS A 70 -1.32 9.08 -16.28
CA LYS A 70 -0.39 8.81 -15.17
C LYS A 70 -1.13 8.18 -13.98
N LEU A 71 -2.25 8.76 -13.58
CA LEU A 71 -3.07 8.26 -12.47
C LEU A 71 -3.58 6.84 -12.74
N GLN A 72 -4.14 6.58 -13.93
CA GLN A 72 -4.61 5.24 -14.29
C GLN A 72 -3.48 4.20 -14.28
N GLN A 73 -2.31 4.57 -14.80
CA GLN A 73 -1.19 3.65 -14.85
C GLN A 73 -0.56 3.41 -13.49
N MET A 74 -0.47 4.44 -12.65
CA MET A 74 -0.05 4.29 -11.25
C MET A 74 -1.00 3.38 -10.47
N LYS A 75 -2.31 3.55 -10.66
CA LYS A 75 -3.33 2.66 -10.08
C LYS A 75 -3.09 1.22 -10.50
N PHE A 76 -2.99 0.98 -11.80
CA PHE A 76 -2.79 -0.35 -12.35
C PHE A 76 -1.52 -1.02 -11.82
N LEU A 77 -0.40 -0.30 -11.76
CA LEU A 77 0.85 -0.83 -11.24
C LEU A 77 0.80 -1.11 -9.74
N ALA A 78 0.16 -0.24 -8.97
CA ALA A 78 -0.03 -0.45 -7.54
C ALA A 78 -0.91 -1.68 -7.28
N GLU A 79 -2.10 -1.75 -7.89
CA GLU A 79 -3.01 -2.90 -7.76
C GLU A 79 -2.36 -4.20 -8.24
N ARG A 80 -1.50 -4.14 -9.26
CA ARG A 80 -0.74 -5.29 -9.74
C ARG A 80 0.27 -5.79 -8.71
N SER A 81 1.00 -4.89 -8.08
CA SER A 81 1.98 -5.25 -7.04
C SER A 81 1.28 -5.87 -5.82
N CYS A 82 0.08 -5.41 -5.50
CA CYS A 82 -0.75 -5.93 -4.42
C CYS A 82 -1.47 -7.25 -4.75
N GLY A 83 -1.40 -7.74 -6.00
CA GLY A 83 -2.20 -8.87 -6.47
C GLY A 83 -3.71 -8.58 -6.56
N GLU A 84 -4.10 -7.31 -6.46
CA GLU A 84 -5.48 -6.82 -6.58
C GLU A 84 -5.90 -6.56 -8.03
N THR A 85 -4.99 -6.64 -9.02
CA THR A 85 -5.36 -6.61 -10.44
C THR A 85 -6.30 -7.77 -10.75
N ARG A 86 -7.60 -7.48 -10.65
CA ARG A 86 -8.61 -8.13 -11.46
C ARG A 86 -8.13 -7.97 -12.89
N SER A 87 -7.90 -9.11 -13.54
CA SER A 87 -7.28 -9.22 -14.85
C SER A 87 -7.64 -8.05 -15.76
N PHE A 88 -6.63 -7.35 -16.28
CA PHE A 88 -6.77 -6.27 -17.28
C PHE A 88 -7.70 -6.64 -18.46
N LEU A 89 -7.89 -7.95 -18.69
CA LEU A 89 -8.89 -8.52 -19.60
C LEU A 89 -10.36 -8.18 -19.30
N PHE A 90 -10.74 -7.83 -18.06
CA PHE A 90 -12.13 -7.53 -17.71
C PHE A 90 -12.51 -6.04 -17.83
N ASP A 91 -11.54 -5.10 -17.82
CA ASP A 91 -11.82 -3.67 -17.95
C ASP A 91 -11.79 -3.18 -19.42
N MET A 92 -11.29 -3.98 -20.37
CA MET A 92 -11.28 -3.63 -21.80
C MET A 92 -12.64 -3.89 -22.50
N PHE A 93 -13.57 -4.59 -21.84
CA PHE A 93 -14.88 -4.96 -22.38
C PHE A 93 -16.07 -4.27 -21.67
N ARG A 94 -15.86 -3.17 -20.96
CA ARG A 94 -16.96 -2.41 -20.34
C ARG A 94 -17.04 -0.98 -20.85
#